data_AF-A0A7S3W6B9-F1
#
_entry.id   AF-A0A7S3W6B9-F1
#
_cell.length_a   1.000
_cell.length_b   1.000
_cell.length_c   1.000
_cell.angle_alpha   90.00
_cell.angle_beta   90.00
_cell.angle_gamma   90.00
#
_symmetry.space_group_name_H-M   'P 1'
#
loop_
_entity.id
_entity.type
_entity.pdbx_description
1 polymer ?
#
loop_
_entity_poly.entity_id
_entity_poly.type
_entity_poly.pdbx_seq_one_letter_code
_entity_poly.pdbx_strand_id
1 'polypeptide(L)'
;MHMLLIHATLLTFSGNSRSDCHRQRLHQRCGSASCCDGSDAWRIQRARLEEQHAASVRQRRPRFLPFADARQWARAMFFTEEADWRDWIANGEKRNPYVPREPDVVYADRGWEGWDDFLNGEIESLSDIMRPGYKRGR
;
A
#
# COMPACT_ATOMS: atom_id res chain seq x y z
N MET A 1 36.02 -50.37 -40.54
CA MET A 1 35.12 -49.30 -41.02
C MET A 1 34.39 -48.74 -39.81
N HIS A 2 34.87 -47.58 -39.33
CA HIS A 2 34.19 -46.74 -38.35
C HIS A 2 32.86 -46.22 -38.91
N MET A 3 31.84 -46.12 -38.05
CA MET A 3 30.84 -45.03 -37.96
C MET A 3 29.98 -45.39 -36.72
N LEU A 4 30.32 -44.93 -35.51
CA LEU A 4 29.74 -43.73 -34.87
C LEU A 4 28.25 -43.51 -35.18
N LEU A 5 27.42 -43.41 -34.14
CA LEU A 5 26.32 -42.43 -33.96
C LEU A 5 25.56 -42.81 -32.65
N ILE A 6 25.86 -42.18 -31.50
CA ILE A 6 25.27 -40.95 -30.92
C ILE A 6 24.32 -41.28 -29.73
N HIS A 7 24.73 -40.79 -28.56
CA HIS A 7 23.92 -40.56 -27.37
C HIS A 7 22.76 -39.59 -27.63
N ALA A 8 21.62 -39.77 -26.96
CA ALA A 8 20.88 -38.65 -26.35
C ALA A 8 19.76 -39.19 -25.43
N THR A 9 20.07 -39.25 -24.14
CA THR A 9 19.10 -39.17 -23.05
C THR A 9 18.33 -37.85 -23.14
N LEU A 10 17.01 -37.92 -23.37
CA LEU A 10 16.09 -36.82 -23.16
C LEU A 10 14.96 -37.29 -22.24
N LEU A 11 15.15 -37.12 -20.93
CA LEU A 11 14.06 -37.02 -19.97
C LEU A 11 14.12 -35.62 -19.35
N THR A 12 13.61 -34.66 -20.11
CA THR A 12 13.14 -33.38 -19.58
C THR A 12 11.67 -33.30 -19.92
N PHE A 13 10.81 -33.30 -18.90
CA PHE A 13 9.70 -32.36 -18.74
C PHE A 13 8.90 -32.75 -17.50
N SER A 14 9.31 -32.25 -16.33
CA SER A 14 8.44 -32.20 -15.16
C SER A 14 7.40 -31.11 -15.43
N GLY A 15 6.27 -31.52 -15.98
CA GLY A 15 5.12 -30.67 -16.24
C GLY A 15 4.38 -30.36 -14.95
N ASN A 16 4.57 -29.14 -14.47
CA ASN A 16 3.80 -28.45 -13.44
C ASN A 16 2.30 -28.44 -13.79
N SER A 17 1.51 -29.35 -13.21
CA SER A 17 0.06 -29.42 -13.43
C SER A 17 -0.66 -28.35 -12.61
N ARG A 18 -0.79 -27.18 -13.26
CA ARG A 18 -1.78 -26.16 -12.89
C ARG A 18 -3.19 -26.73 -13.00
N SER A 19 -3.98 -26.39 -11.99
CA SER A 19 -5.34 -26.79 -11.73
C SER A 19 -6.29 -26.39 -12.87
N ASP A 20 -6.86 -27.38 -13.54
CA ASP A 20 -7.99 -27.21 -14.46
C ASP A 20 -9.26 -27.71 -13.76
N CYS A 21 -10.00 -26.79 -13.13
CA CYS A 21 -11.28 -27.10 -12.49
C CYS A 21 -12.38 -27.13 -13.55
N HIS A 22 -12.48 -28.25 -14.26
CA HIS A 22 -13.54 -28.46 -15.23
C HIS A 22 -14.90 -28.63 -14.56
N ARG A 23 -15.75 -27.64 -14.82
CA ARG A 23 -17.22 -27.68 -14.78
C ARG A 23 -17.78 -29.06 -15.14
N GLN A 24 -18.31 -29.80 -14.16
CA GLN A 24 -19.29 -30.86 -14.40
C GLN A 24 -20.22 -31.01 -13.20
N ARG A 25 -21.49 -30.70 -13.46
CA ARG A 25 -22.65 -30.94 -12.59
C ARG A 25 -22.99 -32.41 -12.67
N LEU A 26 -22.70 -33.20 -11.65
CA LEU A 26 -23.41 -34.45 -11.36
C LEU A 26 -23.54 -34.61 -9.84
N HIS A 27 -24.78 -34.66 -9.38
CA HIS A 27 -25.16 -35.09 -8.03
C HIS A 27 -24.61 -36.50 -7.78
N GLN A 28 -23.60 -36.66 -6.92
CA GLN A 28 -23.35 -37.92 -6.21
C GLN A 28 -22.77 -37.66 -4.82
N ARG A 29 -23.57 -38.03 -3.82
CA ARG A 29 -23.25 -38.44 -2.44
C ARG A 29 -21.87 -38.07 -1.88
N CYS A 30 -21.88 -37.25 -0.84
CA CYS A 30 -20.83 -37.21 0.19
C CYS A 30 -20.56 -38.63 0.70
N GLY A 31 -19.46 -39.22 0.27
CA GLY A 31 -18.92 -40.49 0.74
C GLY A 31 -17.47 -40.26 1.11
N SER A 32 -17.19 -40.27 2.41
CA SER A 32 -15.94 -39.91 3.08
C SER A 32 -15.73 -38.40 3.27
N ALA A 33 -16.09 -37.96 4.47
CA ALA A 33 -15.58 -36.74 5.10
C ALA A 33 -14.07 -36.90 5.37
N SER A 34 -13.27 -37.08 4.32
CA SER A 34 -11.82 -36.93 4.39
C SER A 34 -11.54 -35.44 4.51
N CYS A 35 -11.54 -34.98 5.76
CA CYS A 35 -10.74 -33.87 6.25
C CYS A 35 -10.60 -32.71 5.25
N CYS A 36 -11.60 -31.83 5.24
CA CYS A 36 -11.26 -30.41 5.33
C CYS A 36 -10.39 -30.26 6.59
N ASP A 37 -9.07 -30.41 6.40
CA ASP A 37 -8.08 -30.19 7.43
C ASP A 37 -8.26 -28.75 7.91
N GLY A 38 -8.78 -28.61 9.13
CA GLY A 38 -9.05 -27.34 9.78
C GLY A 38 -7.78 -26.54 10.12
N SER A 39 -6.61 -26.98 9.65
CA SER A 39 -5.30 -26.39 9.91
C SER A 39 -5.02 -25.08 9.14
N ASP A 40 -5.76 -24.79 8.06
CA ASP A 40 -5.58 -23.58 7.23
C ASP A 40 -6.79 -22.63 7.19
N ALA A 41 -7.89 -22.98 7.86
CA ALA A 41 -9.11 -22.15 7.91
C ALA A 41 -8.82 -20.75 8.51
N TRP A 42 -7.92 -20.67 9.49
CA TRP A 42 -7.51 -19.40 10.08
C TRP A 42 -6.67 -18.54 9.12
N ARG A 43 -5.88 -19.15 8.22
CA ARG A 43 -5.07 -18.43 7.22
C ARG A 43 -5.96 -17.76 6.19
N ILE A 44 -6.95 -18.50 5.68
CA ILE A 44 -7.95 -17.99 4.74
C ILE A 44 -8.79 -16.89 5.40
N GLN A 45 -9.24 -17.11 6.64
CA GLN A 45 -10.01 -16.12 7.37
C GLN A 45 -9.20 -14.84 7.66
N ARG A 46 -7.92 -14.98 8.03
CA ARG A 46 -7.01 -13.85 8.23
C ARG A 46 -6.82 -13.05 6.94
N ALA A 47 -6.54 -13.72 5.82
CA ALA A 47 -6.38 -13.04 4.53
C ALA A 47 -7.65 -12.24 4.15
N ARG A 48 -8.83 -12.84 4.32
CA ARG A 48 -10.12 -12.15 4.12
C ARG A 48 -10.27 -10.92 5.02
N LEU A 49 -9.93 -11.04 6.31
CA LEU A 49 -10.02 -9.93 7.26
C LEU A 49 -9.02 -8.82 6.93
N GLU A 50 -7.81 -9.16 6.50
CA GLU A 50 -6.78 -8.22 6.06
C GLU A 50 -7.23 -7.47 4.79
N GLU A 51 -7.83 -8.17 3.82
CA GLU A 51 -8.40 -7.56 2.62
C GLU A 51 -9.57 -6.62 2.95
N GLN A 52 -10.51 -7.06 3.80
CA GLN A 52 -11.63 -6.23 4.25
C GLN A 52 -11.14 -5.00 5.01
N HIS A 53 -10.16 -5.17 5.89
CA HIS A 53 -9.55 -4.07 6.63
C HIS A 53 -8.88 -3.10 5.66
N ALA A 54 -8.02 -3.60 4.76
CA ALA A 54 -7.34 -2.79 3.77
C ALA A 54 -8.34 -2.01 2.91
N ALA A 55 -9.39 -2.67 2.41
CA ALA A 55 -10.47 -2.04 1.66
C ALA A 55 -11.16 -0.94 2.47
N SER A 56 -11.51 -1.21 3.73
CA SER A 56 -12.13 -0.21 4.62
C SER A 56 -11.23 1.00 4.84
N VAL A 57 -9.92 0.79 5.00
CA VAL A 57 -8.93 1.87 5.15
C VAL A 57 -8.81 2.67 3.85
N ARG A 58 -8.91 2.04 2.67
CA ARG A 58 -8.90 2.76 1.38
C ARG A 58 -10.10 3.68 1.19
N GLN A 59 -11.24 3.33 1.78
CA GLN A 59 -12.48 4.10 1.66
C GLN A 59 -12.60 5.23 2.69
N ARG A 60 -11.72 5.29 3.70
CA ARG A 60 -11.75 6.36 4.70
C ARG A 60 -11.33 7.67 4.05
N ARG A 61 -12.08 8.74 4.37
CA ARG A 61 -11.67 10.11 4.06
C ARG A 61 -10.33 10.42 4.74
N PRO A 62 -9.35 10.99 4.02
CA PRO A 62 -8.12 11.47 4.64
C PRO A 62 -8.41 12.49 5.74
N ARG A 63 -7.59 12.49 6.78
CA ARG A 63 -7.63 13.50 7.85
C ARG A 63 -6.35 14.31 7.77
N PHE A 64 -6.45 15.46 7.13
CA PHE A 64 -5.32 16.36 6.96
C PHE A 64 -4.93 17.02 8.28
N LEU A 65 -3.64 17.33 8.40
CA LEU A 65 -3.09 18.10 9.49
C LEU A 65 -3.64 19.54 9.49
N PRO A 66 -3.55 20.24 10.63
CA PRO A 66 -3.66 21.69 10.65
C PRO A 66 -2.63 22.35 9.71
N PHE A 67 -2.95 23.53 9.19
CA PHE A 67 -2.06 24.25 8.26
C PHE A 67 -0.64 24.43 8.82
N ALA A 68 -0.53 24.81 10.09
CA ALA A 68 0.76 25.02 10.77
C ALA A 68 1.64 23.75 10.85
N ASP A 69 1.02 22.59 11.04
CA ASP A 69 1.74 21.31 11.10
C ASP A 69 2.07 20.82 9.68
N ALA A 70 1.16 21.04 8.72
CA ALA A 70 1.35 20.66 7.33
C ALA A 70 2.50 21.43 6.67
N ARG A 71 2.63 22.74 6.93
CA ARG A 71 3.76 23.56 6.43
C ARG A 71 5.09 23.11 7.03
N GLN A 72 5.12 22.77 8.33
CA GLN A 72 6.35 22.29 8.96
C GLN A 72 6.78 20.95 8.36
N TRP A 73 5.82 20.06 8.10
CA TRP A 73 6.09 18.80 7.41
C TRP A 73 6.63 19.04 5.98
N ALA A 74 6.01 19.95 5.23
CA ALA A 74 6.44 20.29 3.87
C ALA A 74 7.88 20.85 3.84
N ARG A 75 8.19 21.78 4.74
CA ARG A 75 9.53 22.36 4.92
C ARG A 75 10.56 21.30 5.32
N ALA A 76 10.18 20.34 6.16
CA ALA A 76 11.06 19.24 6.57
C ALA A 76 11.38 18.25 5.43
N MET A 77 10.57 18.21 4.37
CA MET A 77 10.86 17.44 3.15
C MET A 77 11.81 18.18 2.20
N PHE A 78 12.15 19.44 2.49
CA PHE A 78 13.06 20.29 1.71
C PHE A 78 12.65 20.46 0.23
N PHE A 79 11.35 20.51 -0.05
CA PHE A 79 10.88 20.90 -1.38
C PHE A 79 11.11 22.40 -1.60
N THR A 80 11.64 22.75 -2.76
CA THR A 80 11.95 24.14 -3.11
C THR A 80 10.87 24.78 -3.96
N GLU A 81 10.27 24.00 -4.86
CA GLU A 81 9.31 24.49 -5.84
C GLU A 81 8.01 23.68 -5.85
N GLU A 82 6.94 24.31 -6.36
CA GLU A 82 5.67 23.63 -6.61
C GLU A 82 5.83 22.45 -7.60
N ALA A 83 6.78 22.55 -8.53
CA ALA A 83 7.10 21.47 -9.46
C ALA A 83 7.56 20.20 -8.72
N ASP A 84 8.47 20.35 -7.75
CA ASP A 84 8.96 19.24 -6.91
C ASP A 84 7.81 18.58 -6.17
N TRP A 85 6.88 19.38 -5.64
CA TRP A 85 5.68 18.89 -4.97
C TRP A 85 4.78 18.09 -5.92
N ARG A 86 4.54 18.59 -7.13
CA ARG A 86 3.72 17.91 -8.14
C ARG A 86 4.36 16.60 -8.61
N ASP A 87 5.67 16.60 -8.80
CA ASP A 87 6.42 15.42 -9.19
C ASP A 87 6.42 14.38 -8.08
N TRP A 88 6.57 14.80 -6.82
CA TRP A 88 6.43 13.94 -5.64
C TRP A 88 5.06 13.25 -5.59
N ILE A 89 3.98 13.99 -5.82
CA ILE A 89 2.62 13.46 -5.92
C ILE A 89 2.47 12.50 -7.12
N ALA A 90 3.05 12.85 -8.27
CA ALA A 90 2.95 12.07 -9.50
C ALA A 90 3.69 10.73 -9.39
N ASN A 91 4.83 10.71 -8.70
CA ASN A 91 5.68 9.53 -8.46
C ASN A 91 5.01 8.46 -7.58
N GLY A 92 3.79 8.69 -7.11
CA GLY A 92 2.97 7.66 -6.50
C GLY A 92 3.04 7.62 -4.99
N GLU A 93 3.58 8.65 -4.34
CA GLU A 93 3.47 8.89 -2.90
C GLU A 93 2.05 9.39 -2.53
N LYS A 94 1.04 8.85 -3.24
CA LYS A 94 -0.41 9.13 -3.26
C LYS A 94 -1.11 8.95 -1.90
N ARG A 95 -0.38 8.75 -0.81
CA ARG A 95 -0.96 8.20 0.40
C ARG A 95 -0.33 8.64 1.70
N ASN A 96 0.31 9.81 1.73
CA ASN A 96 0.42 10.46 3.03
C ASN A 96 -0.99 10.92 3.46
N PRO A 97 -1.63 10.31 4.48
CA PRO A 97 -2.97 10.70 4.90
C PRO A 97 -3.01 12.08 5.56
N TYR A 98 -1.83 12.62 5.92
CA TYR A 98 -1.68 13.83 6.71
C TYR A 98 -1.65 15.10 5.86
N VAL A 99 -1.23 15.00 4.60
CA VAL A 99 -0.98 16.16 3.75
C VAL A 99 -1.83 16.09 2.48
N PRO A 100 -2.57 17.16 2.15
CA PRO A 100 -3.39 17.19 0.95
C PRO A 100 -2.53 17.27 -0.31
N ARG A 101 -3.07 16.73 -1.41
CA ARG A 101 -2.46 16.83 -2.74
C ARG A 101 -2.36 18.27 -3.23
N GLU A 102 -3.42 19.03 -2.97
CA GLU A 102 -3.64 20.42 -3.38
C GLU A 102 -3.82 21.24 -2.10
N PRO A 103 -2.72 21.63 -1.42
CA PRO A 103 -2.76 22.36 -0.16
C PRO A 103 -3.32 23.78 -0.32
N ASP A 104 -3.12 24.39 -1.49
CA ASP A 104 -3.69 25.67 -1.90
C ASP A 104 -5.22 25.68 -1.80
N VAL A 105 -5.88 24.62 -2.25
CA VAL A 105 -7.35 24.50 -2.18
C VAL A 105 -7.82 24.16 -0.77
N VAL A 106 -7.12 23.28 -0.06
CA VAL A 106 -7.54 22.78 1.26
C VAL A 106 -7.33 23.81 2.37
N TYR A 107 -6.31 24.66 2.25
CA TYR A 107 -5.96 25.67 3.24
C TYR A 107 -6.25 27.11 2.80
N ALA A 108 -6.98 27.30 1.70
CA ALA A 108 -7.37 28.62 1.20
C ALA A 108 -7.99 29.52 2.29
N ASP A 109 -8.81 28.95 3.18
CA ASP A 109 -9.48 29.64 4.28
C ASP A 109 -8.71 29.58 5.62
N ARG A 110 -7.51 28.98 5.63
CA ARG A 110 -6.72 28.69 6.84
C ARG A 110 -5.36 29.40 6.90
N GLY A 111 -5.22 30.49 6.15
CA GLY A 111 -4.01 31.31 6.13
C GLY A 111 -3.01 30.90 5.04
N TRP A 112 -3.49 30.38 3.91
CA TRP A 112 -2.65 30.14 2.74
C TRP A 112 -2.20 31.47 2.11
N GLU A 113 -0.90 31.76 2.13
CA GLU A 113 -0.32 32.97 1.53
C GLU A 113 0.37 32.70 0.18
N GLY A 114 0.69 31.44 -0.10
CA GLY A 114 1.29 31.01 -1.36
C GLY A 114 2.20 29.80 -1.19
N TRP A 115 2.69 29.29 -2.33
CA TRP A 115 3.63 28.17 -2.34
C TRP A 115 4.96 28.51 -1.67
N ASP A 116 5.44 29.75 -1.83
CA ASP A 116 6.69 30.18 -1.24
C ASP A 116 6.63 30.16 0.29
N ASP A 117 5.59 30.74 0.90
CA ASP A 117 5.39 30.63 2.36
C ASP A 117 5.26 29.16 2.81
N PHE A 118 4.52 28.35 2.06
CA PHE A 118 4.27 26.97 2.46
C PHE A 118 5.53 26.09 2.43
N LEU A 119 6.38 26.24 1.41
CA LEU A 119 7.56 25.39 1.17
C LEU A 119 8.86 26.00 1.71
N ASN A 120 9.06 27.31 1.53
CA ASN A 120 10.29 28.01 1.83
C ASN A 120 10.13 28.85 3.10
N GLY A 121 10.38 28.23 4.25
CA GLY A 121 10.34 28.98 5.51
C GLY A 121 11.11 28.29 6.63
N GLU A 122 11.25 29.01 7.73
CA GLU A 122 11.95 28.48 8.90
C GLU A 122 11.19 27.28 9.47
N ILE A 123 11.93 26.21 9.73
CA ILE A 123 11.42 25.06 10.47
C ILE A 123 11.52 25.45 11.94
N GLU A 124 10.39 25.83 12.55
CA GLU A 124 10.33 26.05 13.99
C GLU A 124 10.61 24.71 14.69
N SER A 125 11.88 24.50 15.03
CA SER A 125 12.48 23.41 15.80
C SER A 125 11.88 22.01 15.62
N LEU A 126 12.74 21.05 15.22
CA LEU A 126 12.45 19.60 15.20
C LEU A 126 11.75 19.06 16.47
N SER A 127 11.90 19.74 17.62
CA SER A 127 11.22 19.40 18.87
C SER A 127 9.69 19.51 18.82
N ASP A 128 9.13 20.37 17.97
CA ASP A 128 7.68 20.53 17.84
C ASP A 128 7.08 19.56 16.82
N ILE A 129 7.79 19.30 15.70
CA ILE A 129 7.43 18.27 14.71
C ILE A 129 7.41 16.87 15.34
N MET A 130 8.39 16.56 16.19
CA MET A 130 8.49 15.27 16.87
C MET A 130 7.80 15.24 18.24
N ARG A 131 7.07 16.28 18.66
CA ARG A 131 6.41 16.28 19.98
C ARG A 131 5.43 15.10 20.02
N PRO A 132 5.70 14.03 20.78
CA PRO A 132 4.84 12.87 20.74
C PRO A 132 3.52 13.26 21.41
N GLY A 133 2.46 13.36 20.62
CA GLY A 133 1.11 13.67 21.11
C GLY A 133 0.48 12.56 21.96
N TYR A 134 1.27 11.71 22.63
CA TYR A 134 0.71 10.71 23.54
C TYR A 134 0.50 11.36 24.92
N LYS A 135 -0.70 11.88 25.14
CA LYS A 135 -1.21 11.95 26.52
C LYS A 135 -1.65 10.53 26.86
N ARG A 136 -0.80 9.77 27.56
CA ARG A 136 -1.22 8.48 28.12
C ARG A 136 -2.34 8.81 29.11
N GLY A 137 -3.59 8.54 28.71
CA GLY A 137 -4.77 8.78 29.54
C GLY A 137 -4.59 8.10 30.90
N ARG A 138 -4.98 8.80 31.96
CA ARG A 138 -5.03 8.27 33.32
C ARG A 138 -6.28 7.41 33.48
#